data_AF-A0A957Y299-F1
#
_entry.id   AF-A0A957Y299-F1
#
_cell.length_a   1.000
_cell.length_b   1.000
_cell.length_c   1.000
_cell.angle_alpha   90.00
_cell.angle_beta   90.00
_cell.angle_gamma   90.00
#
_symmetry.space_group_name_H-M   'P 1'
#
loop_
_entity.id
_entity.type
_entity.pdbx_description
1 polymer ?
#
loop_
_entity_poly.entity_id
_entity_poly.type
_entity_poly.pdbx_seq_one_letter_code
_entity_poly.pdbx_strand_id
1 'polypeptide(L)'
;LNVRSRPSADAALVGQADSGSVMRATGKLADESWWQVCCIDGRSAWVSGDWVQAVGPATALGEVPVVTSLLGNKPAALIDRLK
;
A
#
# COMPACT_ATOMS: atom_id res chain seq x y z
N LEU A 1 -12.85 -2.30 2.56
CA LEU A 1 -11.51 -2.23 1.91
C LEU A 1 -10.52 -3.10 2.68
N ASN A 2 -9.88 -4.07 2.03
CA ASN A 2 -8.91 -4.93 2.72
C ASN A 2 -7.60 -4.19 2.98
N VAL A 3 -7.13 -4.28 4.21
CA VAL A 3 -5.84 -3.74 4.66
C VAL A 3 -4.86 -4.90 4.78
N ARG A 4 -3.71 -4.79 4.11
CA ARG A 4 -2.78 -5.90 3.92
C ARG A 4 -1.37 -5.58 4.42
N SER A 5 -0.63 -6.62 4.77
CA SER A 5 0.73 -6.48 5.29
C SER A 5 1.77 -6.05 4.25
N ARG A 6 1.48 -6.22 2.95
CA ARG A 6 2.33 -5.88 1.80
C ARG A 6 1.46 -5.40 0.62
N PRO A 7 2.03 -4.70 -0.38
CA PRO A 7 1.29 -4.24 -1.55
C PRO A 7 1.06 -5.39 -2.55
N SER A 8 0.20 -6.34 -2.18
CA SER A 8 -0.15 -7.50 -3.00
C SER A 8 -1.52 -8.05 -2.58
N ALA A 9 -2.30 -8.54 -3.56
CA ALA A 9 -3.59 -9.17 -3.31
C ALA A 9 -3.49 -10.51 -2.56
N ASP A 10 -2.30 -11.13 -2.53
CA ASP A 10 -2.04 -12.40 -1.83
C ASP A 10 -1.44 -12.18 -0.43
N ALA A 11 -1.12 -10.93 -0.07
CA ALA A 11 -0.58 -10.62 1.24
C ALA A 11 -1.61 -10.83 2.35
N ALA A 12 -1.13 -11.19 3.54
CA ALA A 12 -1.96 -11.41 4.71
C ALA A 12 -2.85 -10.18 4.99
N LEU A 13 -4.12 -10.44 5.29
CA LEU A 13 -5.04 -9.42 5.79
C LEU A 13 -4.64 -9.08 7.22
N VAL A 14 -4.41 -7.79 7.46
CA VAL A 14 -4.14 -7.24 8.79
C VAL A 14 -5.32 -6.42 9.31
N GLY A 15 -6.35 -6.21 8.49
CA GLY A 15 -7.58 -5.55 8.88
C GLY A 15 -8.49 -5.28 7.70
N GLN A 16 -9.59 -4.59 7.99
CA GLN A 16 -10.52 -4.06 7.00
C GLN A 16 -10.93 -2.65 7.41
N ALA A 17 -11.01 -1.76 6.42
CA ALA A 17 -11.55 -0.42 6.58
C ALA A 17 -12.96 -0.34 5.97
N ASP A 18 -13.88 0.30 6.68
CA ASP A 18 -15.24 0.52 6.22
C ASP A 18 -15.28 1.59 5.13
N SER A 19 -16.34 1.57 4.32
CA SER A 19 -16.56 2.62 3.31
C SER A 19 -16.65 4.00 3.95
N GLY A 20 -16.01 5.00 3.33
CA GLY A 20 -15.93 6.37 3.85
C GLY A 20 -14.88 6.58 4.94
N SER A 21 -14.19 5.54 5.40
CA SER A 21 -13.08 5.69 6.34
C SER A 21 -11.93 6.49 5.73
N VAL A 22 -11.43 7.48 6.47
CA VAL A 22 -10.25 8.27 6.06
C VAL A 22 -9.01 7.70 6.75
N MET A 23 -7.99 7.38 5.97
CA MET A 23 -6.71 6.87 6.46
C MET A 23 -5.59 7.82 6.05
N ARG A 24 -4.57 7.93 6.90
CA ARG A 24 -3.38 8.72 6.57
C ARG A 24 -2.47 7.90 5.66
N ALA A 25 -2.28 8.38 4.44
CA ALA A 25 -1.25 7.85 3.55
C ALA A 25 0.14 8.27 4.04
N THR A 26 1.06 7.32 4.11
CA THR A 26 2.47 7.53 4.45
C THR A 26 3.42 7.22 3.30
N GLY A 27 2.89 6.62 2.22
CA GLY A 27 3.64 6.33 1.01
C GLY A 27 2.73 5.70 -0.05
N LYS A 28 3.27 5.54 -1.25
CA LYS A 28 2.60 4.84 -2.37
C LYS A 28 3.60 4.13 -3.27
N LEU A 29 3.13 3.15 -4.04
CA LEU A 29 3.90 2.67 -5.19
C LEU A 29 3.89 3.72 -6.31
N ALA A 30 4.90 3.67 -7.18
CA ALA A 30 5.08 4.65 -8.26
C ALA A 30 3.91 4.66 -9.26
N ASP A 31 3.27 3.50 -9.47
CA ASP A 31 2.11 3.31 -10.32
C ASP A 31 0.77 3.56 -9.59
N GLU A 32 0.83 3.96 -8.31
CA GLU A 32 -0.32 4.24 -7.44
C GLU A 32 -1.25 3.03 -7.20
N SER A 33 -0.84 1.83 -7.62
CA SER A 33 -1.62 0.59 -7.46
C SER A 33 -1.82 0.20 -5.99
N TRP A 34 -0.91 0.66 -5.11
CA TRP A 34 -0.99 0.45 -3.67
C TRP A 34 -0.56 1.69 -2.89
N TRP A 35 -1.31 1.97 -1.84
CA TRP A 35 -1.06 3.05 -0.90
C TRP A 35 -0.68 2.47 0.45
N GLN A 36 0.43 2.95 0.99
CA GLN A 36 0.84 2.64 2.35
C GLN A 36 0.11 3.58 3.31
N VAL A 37 -0.53 3.00 4.31
CA VAL A 37 -1.30 3.69 5.33
C VAL A 37 -0.76 3.37 6.72
N CYS A 38 -0.92 4.30 7.65
CA CYS A 38 -0.70 4.09 9.07
C CYS A 38 -2.03 4.35 9.83
N CYS A 39 -2.22 4.02 11.10
CA CYS A 39 -1.42 3.28 12.07
C CYS A 39 -2.23 2.04 12.47
N ILE A 40 -2.33 1.06 11.56
CA ILE A 40 -3.17 -0.11 11.76
C ILE A 40 -2.48 -0.98 12.82
N ASP A 41 -3.03 -1.00 14.02
CA ASP A 41 -2.42 -1.59 15.22
C ASP A 41 -0.97 -1.11 15.44
N GLY A 42 -0.74 0.20 15.29
CA GLY A 42 0.58 0.82 15.47
C GLY A 42 1.60 0.51 14.37
N ARG A 43 1.18 -0.12 13.27
CA ARG A 43 2.04 -0.52 12.15
C ARG A 43 1.57 0.09 10.84
N SER A 44 2.48 0.18 9.88
CA SER A 44 2.13 0.51 8.50
C SER A 44 1.54 -0.70 7.78
N ALA A 45 0.55 -0.45 6.94
CA ALA A 45 -0.12 -1.45 6.13
C ALA A 45 -0.44 -0.90 4.74
N TRP A 46 -1.07 -1.71 3.89
CA TRP A 46 -1.28 -1.39 2.49
C TRP A 46 -2.74 -1.59 2.08
N VAL A 47 -3.23 -0.67 1.26
CA VAL A 47 -4.54 -0.74 0.62
C VAL A 47 -4.39 -0.55 -0.89
N SER A 48 -5.28 -1.17 -1.66
CA SER A 48 -5.24 -1.06 -3.12
C SER A 48 -5.74 0.31 -3.57
N GLY A 49 -5.02 0.90 -4.54
CA GLY A 49 -5.32 2.18 -5.18
C GLY A 49 -6.69 2.19 -5.87
N ASP A 50 -7.12 1.05 -6.41
CA ASP A 50 -8.38 0.91 -7.15
C ASP A 50 -9.62 1.20 -6.30
N TRP A 51 -9.47 1.13 -4.96
CA TRP A 51 -10.57 1.24 -4.00
C TRP A 51 -10.46 2.45 -3.08
N VAL A 52 -9.49 3.34 -3.34
CA VAL A 52 -9.27 4.54 -2.54
C VAL A 52 -9.22 5.76 -3.44
N GLN A 53 -9.58 6.90 -2.85
CA GLN A 53 -9.40 8.19 -3.47
C GLN A 53 -8.48 9.02 -2.58
N ALA A 54 -7.39 9.54 -3.15
CA ALA A 54 -6.53 10.47 -2.45
C ALA A 54 -7.27 11.80 -2.27
N VAL A 55 -7.41 12.24 -1.02
CA VAL A 55 -8.10 13.48 -0.66
C VAL A 55 -7.14 14.41 0.08
N GLY A 56 -7.00 15.64 -0.38
CA GLY A 56 -6.10 16.63 0.22
C GLY A 56 -5.65 17.70 -0.77
N PRO A 57 -4.91 18.71 -0.30
CA PRO A 57 -4.31 19.72 -1.17
C PRO A 57 -3.27 19.07 -2.10
N ALA A 58 -3.21 19.55 -3.35
CA ALA A 58 -2.33 18.98 -4.38
C ALA A 58 -0.85 18.94 -3.97
N THR A 59 -0.39 19.93 -3.18
CA THR A 59 0.96 19.96 -2.62
C THR A 59 1.23 18.75 -1.72
N ALA A 60 0.34 18.45 -0.78
CA ALA A 60 0.48 17.30 0.11
C ALA A 60 0.38 15.97 -0.65
N LEU A 61 -0.45 15.88 -1.68
CA LEU A 61 -0.57 14.68 -2.50
C LEU A 61 0.69 14.42 -3.35
N GLY A 62 1.35 15.48 -3.83
CA GLY A 62 2.62 15.39 -4.55
C GLY A 62 3.81 15.01 -3.67
N GLU A 63 3.73 15.27 -2.36
CA GLU A 63 4.78 14.98 -1.38
C GLU A 63 4.71 13.56 -0.79
N VAL A 64 3.66 12.78 -1.08
CA VAL A 64 3.54 11.40 -0.59
C VAL A 64 4.71 10.57 -1.14
N PRO A 65 5.58 10.01 -0.27
CA PRO A 65 6.77 9.31 -0.72
C PRO A 65 6.46 8.11 -1.60
N VAL A 66 7.20 7.97 -2.70
CA VAL A 66 7.21 6.74 -3.48
C VAL A 66 8.08 5.71 -2.76
N VAL A 67 7.46 4.64 -2.28
CA VAL A 67 8.13 3.55 -1.59
C VAL A 67 8.43 2.44 -2.60
N THR A 68 9.72 2.21 -2.86
CA THR A 68 10.13 1.15 -3.79
C THR A 68 9.91 -0.21 -3.12
N SER A 69 8.85 -0.93 -3.51
CA SER A 69 8.69 -2.31 -3.08
C SER A 69 9.72 -3.18 -3.80
N LEU A 70 10.81 -3.54 -3.12
CA LEU A 70 11.81 -4.50 -3.62
C LEU A 70 11.25 -5.91 -3.87
N LEU A 71 9.94 -6.13 -3.67
CA LEU A 71 9.26 -7.42 -3.74
C LEU A 71 7.99 -7.41 -4.62
N GLY A 72 7.74 -6.34 -5.39
CA GLY A 72 6.46 -6.13 -6.07
C GLY A 72 6.54 -6.19 -7.60
N ASN A 73 6.89 -7.34 -8.18
CA ASN A 73 6.45 -7.82 -9.51
C ASN A 73 7.08 -9.16 -9.91
N LYS A 74 6.70 -10.26 -9.23
CA LYS A 74 6.90 -11.58 -9.83
C LYS A 74 5.68 -12.47 -9.56
N PRO A 75 4.91 -12.88 -10.58
CA PRO A 75 4.02 -14.02 -10.41
C PRO A 75 4.90 -15.20 -10.02
N ALA A 76 4.55 -15.89 -8.93
CA ALA A 76 5.09 -17.19 -8.48
C ALA A 76 6.30 -17.74 -9.28
N ALA A 77 7.52 -17.26 -8.98
CA ALA A 77 8.79 -17.95 -9.28
C ALA A 77 9.99 -17.13 -8.78
N LEU A 78 10.29 -17.08 -7.48
CA LEU A 78 11.64 -16.65 -7.06
C LEU A 78 12.58 -17.87 -7.00
N ILE A 79 13.03 -18.34 -8.17
CA ILE A 79 14.43 -18.75 -8.26
C ILE A 79 15.15 -17.50 -8.73
N ASP A 80 15.87 -16.86 -7.82
CA ASP A 80 17.21 -16.37 -8.18
C ASP A 80 18.11 -16.51 -6.96
N ARG A 81 19.25 -17.15 -7.18
CA ARG A 81 20.17 -17.60 -6.14
C ARG A 81 21.00 -16.42 -5.64
N LEU A 82 21.33 -16.42 -4.36
CA LEU A 82 22.66 -15.97 -3.93
C LEU A 82 23.50 -17.21 -3.67
N LYS A 83 24.37 -17.54 -4.63
CA LYS A 83 25.70 -18.09 -4.35
C LYS A 83 26.66 -16.93 -4.47
#